data_AF-E6N9I5-F1
#
_entry.id   AF-E6N9I5-F1
#
_cell.length_a   1.000
_cell.length_b   1.000
_cell.length_c   1.000
_cell.angle_alpha   90.00
_cell.angle_beta   90.00
_cell.angle_gamma   90.00
#
_symmetry.space_group_name_H-M   'P 1'
#
loop_
_entity.id
_entity.type
_entity.pdbx_description
1 polymer ?
#
loop_
_entity_poly.entity_id
_entity_poly.type
_entity_poly.pdbx_seq_one_letter_code
_entity_poly.pdbx_strand_id
1 'polypeptide(L)'
;MHAYASEKGYEVIETNASDFRTRENIERIVGAASGMASLTMGQRKIILVDEVDGIDARADAGAVTSLADIISKTHVPVVLVANDPWDPRLAPLRDACLMIQFRRIPKPSVAAHLKKIAAAENVRVPEDVLRRIVENSEGDLRSAINDLQMASAALEMGLVTGSRDRKDEIFTALATIFNAKSFNTAQEAARNIDIDHSELMQWILENAPQQLSPTDLAEALENLAKADLYLQRINTRQNWQLLRYAVPMMTAGVALSRKTSPSKFVKFTYPEAIKFLGRTKSIRETLNSISEKVGKKLHMSARKARTEILPYLKIIMSHDGKELAEYFELSPEETQYLRGGEVKKSRAKGRG
;
A
#
# COMPACT_ATOMS: atom_id res chain seq x y z
N MET A 1 -7.30 -0.39 26.58
CA MET A 1 -7.66 -0.86 27.94
C MET A 1 -7.18 0.08 29.03
N HIS A 2 -5.90 0.44 29.07
CA HIS A 2 -5.34 1.43 30.02
C HIS A 2 -6.16 2.71 30.17
N ALA A 3 -6.63 3.31 29.07
CA ALA A 3 -7.49 4.50 29.11
C ALA A 3 -8.80 4.28 29.88
N TYR A 4 -9.47 3.15 29.64
CA TYR A 4 -10.73 2.80 30.32
C TYR A 4 -10.50 2.54 31.81
N ALA A 5 -9.42 1.84 32.15
CA ALA A 5 -9.06 1.55 33.54
C ALA A 5 -8.75 2.84 34.31
N SER A 6 -7.99 3.76 33.71
CA SER A 6 -7.71 5.07 34.29
C SER A 6 -8.99 5.88 34.53
N GLU A 7 -9.91 5.91 33.55
CA GLU A 7 -11.19 6.63 33.67
C GLU A 7 -12.08 6.06 34.78
N LYS A 8 -12.06 4.73 34.96
CA LYS A 8 -12.93 4.03 35.92
C LYS A 8 -12.24 3.69 37.26
N GLY A 9 -10.99 4.12 37.44
CA GLY A 9 -10.22 3.88 38.66
C GLY A 9 -9.87 2.41 38.91
N TYR A 10 -9.70 1.62 37.85
CA TYR A 10 -9.22 0.24 37.94
C TYR A 10 -7.69 0.17 37.88
N GLU A 11 -7.12 -0.75 38.65
CA GLU A 11 -5.72 -1.17 38.55
C GLU A 11 -5.60 -2.21 37.42
N VAL A 12 -4.74 -1.97 36.43
CA VAL A 12 -4.50 -2.91 35.33
C VAL A 12 -3.32 -3.80 35.67
N ILE A 13 -3.56 -5.11 35.68
CA ILE A 13 -2.52 -6.13 35.74
C ILE A 13 -2.32 -6.63 34.30
N GLU A 14 -1.27 -6.16 33.65
CA GLU A 14 -0.92 -6.52 32.27
C GLU A 14 0.08 -7.67 32.24
N THR A 15 -0.14 -8.63 31.33
CA THR A 15 0.70 -9.80 31.14
C THR A 15 0.59 -10.29 29.71
N ASN A 16 1.69 -10.84 29.17
CA ASN A 16 1.71 -11.35 27.81
C ASN A 16 1.22 -12.81 27.78
N ALA A 17 0.58 -13.23 26.70
CA ALA A 17 0.19 -14.61 26.47
C ALA A 17 1.32 -15.63 26.66
N SER A 18 2.58 -15.25 26.42
CA SER A 18 3.75 -16.10 26.69
C SER A 18 3.91 -16.50 28.16
N ASP A 19 3.29 -15.79 29.08
CA ASP A 19 3.31 -16.10 30.52
C ASP A 19 2.23 -17.15 30.89
N PHE A 20 1.26 -17.40 30.01
CA PHE A 20 0.12 -18.32 30.23
C PHE A 20 0.35 -19.75 29.70
N ARG A 21 1.60 -20.21 29.64
CA ARG A 21 1.97 -21.52 29.06
C ARG A 21 1.43 -22.73 29.83
N THR A 22 1.27 -22.61 31.16
CA THR A 22 0.83 -23.71 32.02
C THR A 22 -0.31 -23.26 32.92
N ARG A 23 -1.24 -24.17 33.22
CA ARG A 23 -2.38 -23.92 34.12
C ARG A 23 -1.96 -23.31 35.46
N GLU A 24 -0.87 -23.80 36.04
CA GLU A 24 -0.32 -23.30 37.31
C GLU A 24 0.07 -21.81 37.22
N ASN A 25 0.66 -21.37 36.11
CA ASN A 25 0.99 -19.97 35.91
C ASN A 25 -0.27 -19.10 35.79
N ILE A 26 -1.29 -19.60 35.08
CA ILE A 26 -2.59 -18.91 34.96
C ILE A 26 -3.24 -18.74 36.34
N GLU A 27 -3.29 -19.82 37.12
CA GLU A 27 -3.87 -19.81 38.47
C GLU A 27 -3.09 -18.90 39.42
N ARG A 28 -1.76 -18.84 39.30
CA ARG A 28 -0.92 -17.93 40.08
C ARG A 28 -1.22 -16.45 39.75
N ILE A 29 -1.33 -16.10 38.47
CA ILE A 29 -1.60 -14.73 38.02
C ILE A 29 -3.01 -14.29 38.46
N VAL A 30 -4.02 -15.13 38.20
CA VAL A 30 -5.41 -14.82 38.54
C VAL A 30 -5.64 -14.89 40.06
N GLY A 31 -4.99 -15.81 40.75
CA GLY A 31 -5.00 -15.93 42.20
C GLY A 31 -4.35 -14.73 42.90
N ALA A 32 -3.22 -14.24 42.39
CA ALA A 32 -2.59 -13.00 42.87
C ALA A 32 -3.50 -11.78 42.65
N ALA A 33 -4.18 -11.71 41.50
CA ALA A 33 -5.14 -10.65 41.21
C ALA A 33 -6.37 -10.69 42.12
N SER A 34 -6.80 -11.90 42.54
CA SER A 34 -8.00 -12.12 43.36
C SER A 34 -7.74 -12.03 44.88
N GLY A 35 -6.57 -12.43 45.35
CA GLY A 35 -6.25 -12.58 46.78
C GLY A 35 -5.61 -11.37 47.47
N MET A 36 -5.07 -10.40 46.71
CA MET A 36 -4.49 -9.18 47.30
C MET A 36 -5.55 -8.08 47.39
N ALA A 37 -5.98 -7.77 48.63
CA ALA A 37 -6.53 -6.46 48.95
C ALA A 37 -5.51 -5.42 48.44
N SER A 38 -5.93 -4.58 47.48
CA SER A 38 -5.00 -3.66 46.82
C SER A 38 -4.31 -2.78 47.87
N LEU A 39 -2.98 -2.64 47.76
CA LEU A 39 -2.18 -1.76 48.63
C LEU A 39 -2.65 -0.30 48.52
N THR A 40 -3.40 0.02 47.46
CA THR A 40 -4.17 1.24 47.27
C THR A 40 -5.65 0.97 47.57
N MET A 41 -6.13 1.53 48.69
CA MET A 41 -7.53 1.50 49.16
C MET A 41 -8.59 1.13 48.11
N GLY A 42 -9.03 -0.12 48.09
CA GLY A 42 -10.27 -0.54 47.42
C GLY A 42 -10.32 -0.43 45.88
N GLN A 43 -9.17 -0.24 45.20
CA GLN A 43 -9.16 -0.21 43.73
C GLN A 43 -9.52 -1.58 43.15
N ARG A 44 -10.53 -1.59 42.28
CA ARG A 44 -10.94 -2.79 41.55
C ARG A 44 -9.86 -3.12 40.52
N LYS A 45 -9.62 -4.41 40.25
CA LYS A 45 -8.57 -4.86 39.33
C LYS A 45 -9.16 -5.29 37.99
N ILE A 46 -8.40 -5.13 36.91
CA ILE A 46 -8.65 -5.71 35.59
C ILE A 46 -7.38 -6.44 35.16
N ILE A 47 -7.52 -7.67 34.68
CA ILE A 47 -6.41 -8.42 34.08
C ILE A 47 -6.45 -8.17 32.58
N LEU A 48 -5.34 -7.72 32.01
CA LEU A 48 -5.14 -7.55 30.56
C LEU A 48 -4.15 -8.62 30.08
N VAL A 49 -4.62 -9.51 29.21
CA VAL A 49 -3.78 -10.49 28.53
C VAL A 49 -3.64 -10.08 27.07
N ASP A 50 -2.43 -9.68 26.68
CA ASP A 50 -2.13 -9.30 25.30
C ASP A 50 -1.64 -10.49 24.46
N GLU A 51 -1.86 -10.42 23.15
CA GLU A 51 -1.37 -11.39 22.15
C GLU A 51 -1.80 -12.86 22.39
N VAL A 52 -3.06 -13.12 22.77
CA VAL A 52 -3.53 -14.49 23.09
C VAL A 52 -3.47 -15.46 21.92
N ASP A 53 -3.39 -14.95 20.69
CA ASP A 53 -3.13 -15.71 19.46
C ASP A 53 -1.69 -16.29 19.40
N GLY A 54 -0.79 -15.81 20.25
CA GLY A 54 0.59 -16.29 20.40
C GLY A 54 0.73 -17.57 21.22
N ILE A 55 -0.34 -18.10 21.84
CA ILE A 55 -0.29 -19.35 22.61
C ILE A 55 -0.14 -20.54 21.65
N ASP A 56 0.92 -21.34 21.82
CA ASP A 56 1.21 -22.48 20.93
C ASP A 56 0.43 -23.71 21.41
N ALA A 57 -0.46 -24.24 20.56
CA ALA A 57 -1.29 -25.40 20.90
C ALA A 57 -0.50 -26.71 21.12
N ARG A 58 0.74 -26.82 20.62
CA ARG A 58 1.60 -27.99 20.80
C ARG A 58 2.49 -27.89 22.02
N ALA A 59 3.04 -26.70 22.30
CA ALA A 59 3.89 -26.48 23.47
C ALA A 59 3.08 -26.24 24.75
N ASP A 60 1.90 -25.62 24.63
CA ASP A 60 1.05 -25.17 25.73
C ASP A 60 -0.29 -25.93 25.74
N ALA A 61 -0.21 -27.26 25.57
CA ALA A 61 -1.39 -28.13 25.47
C ALA A 61 -2.31 -27.97 26.70
N GLY A 62 -3.49 -27.39 26.48
CA GLY A 62 -4.50 -27.17 27.52
C GLY A 62 -4.46 -25.79 28.21
N ALA A 63 -3.56 -24.88 27.82
CA ALA A 63 -3.49 -23.52 28.34
C ALA A 63 -4.75 -22.70 28.02
N VAL A 64 -5.18 -22.72 26.75
CA VAL A 64 -6.38 -21.99 26.29
C VAL A 64 -7.65 -22.46 27.00
N THR A 65 -7.84 -23.78 27.13
CA THR A 65 -8.99 -24.36 27.84
C THR A 65 -8.94 -24.01 29.34
N SER A 66 -7.75 -24.08 29.96
CA SER A 66 -7.60 -23.71 31.37
C SER A 66 -7.85 -22.22 31.60
N LEU A 67 -7.43 -21.35 30.68
CA LEU A 67 -7.71 -19.93 30.74
C LEU A 67 -9.22 -19.67 30.63
N ALA A 68 -9.92 -20.33 29.69
CA ALA A 68 -11.37 -20.23 29.55
C ALA A 68 -12.11 -20.69 30.83
N ASP A 69 -11.68 -21.82 31.42
CA ASP A 69 -12.22 -22.31 32.69
C ASP A 69 -12.05 -21.28 33.82
N ILE A 70 -10.86 -20.67 33.92
CA ILE A 70 -10.55 -19.70 34.97
C ILE A 70 -11.35 -18.41 34.76
N ILE A 71 -11.49 -17.95 33.52
CA ILE A 71 -12.33 -16.78 33.16
C ILE A 71 -13.78 -17.02 33.59
N SER A 72 -14.30 -18.24 33.45
CA SER A 72 -15.67 -18.56 33.86
C SER A 72 -15.90 -18.55 35.38
N LYS A 73 -14.82 -18.68 36.18
CA LYS A 73 -14.88 -18.82 37.65
C LYS A 73 -14.40 -17.59 38.41
N THR A 74 -13.65 -16.70 37.77
CA THR A 74 -13.08 -15.52 38.41
C THR A 74 -14.10 -14.40 38.60
N HIS A 75 -13.96 -13.64 39.69
CA HIS A 75 -14.72 -12.41 39.93
C HIS A 75 -13.99 -11.14 39.45
N VAL A 76 -12.74 -11.28 39.00
CA VAL A 76 -11.93 -10.19 38.44
C VAL A 76 -12.15 -10.12 36.93
N PRO A 77 -12.54 -8.96 36.35
CA PRO A 77 -12.68 -8.83 34.91
C PRO A 77 -11.36 -9.13 34.18
N VAL A 78 -11.43 -10.00 33.17
CA VAL A 78 -10.32 -10.38 32.30
C VAL A 78 -10.59 -9.85 30.90
N VAL A 79 -9.61 -9.17 30.31
CA VAL A 79 -9.66 -8.69 28.93
C VAL A 79 -8.54 -9.34 28.13
N LEU A 80 -8.93 -9.99 27.04
CA LEU A 80 -8.03 -10.68 26.12
C LEU A 80 -7.92 -9.86 24.84
N VAL A 81 -6.70 -9.70 24.33
CA VAL A 81 -6.42 -9.05 23.05
C VAL A 81 -5.85 -10.09 22.08
N ALA A 82 -6.46 -10.19 20.90
CA ALA A 82 -6.05 -11.09 19.83
C ALA A 82 -6.05 -10.34 18.50
N ASN A 83 -5.05 -10.59 17.64
CA ASN A 83 -5.07 -10.07 16.27
C ASN A 83 -6.02 -10.87 15.37
N ASP A 84 -6.06 -12.19 15.53
CA ASP A 84 -6.99 -13.09 14.84
C ASP A 84 -7.89 -13.87 15.82
N PRO A 85 -9.05 -13.30 16.23
CA PRO A 85 -9.98 -13.99 17.12
C PRO A 85 -10.72 -15.17 16.48
N TRP A 86 -10.59 -15.35 15.16
CA TRP A 86 -11.25 -16.44 14.42
C TRP A 86 -10.40 -17.68 14.31
N ASP A 87 -9.14 -17.63 14.78
CA ASP A 87 -8.30 -18.81 14.91
C ASP A 87 -9.06 -19.94 15.64
N PRO A 88 -9.16 -21.15 15.04
CA PRO A 88 -9.83 -22.29 15.66
C PRO A 88 -9.33 -22.61 17.08
N ARG A 89 -8.05 -22.35 17.36
CA ARG A 89 -7.43 -22.56 18.68
C ARG A 89 -8.08 -21.73 19.77
N LEU A 90 -8.58 -20.53 19.43
CA LEU A 90 -9.19 -19.60 20.38
C LEU A 90 -10.70 -19.82 20.56
N ALA A 91 -11.30 -20.84 19.92
CA ALA A 91 -12.72 -21.12 20.04
C ALA A 91 -13.22 -21.21 21.50
N PRO A 92 -12.52 -21.89 22.44
CA PRO A 92 -12.96 -21.95 23.84
C PRO A 92 -13.01 -20.57 24.53
N LEU A 93 -12.08 -19.67 24.20
CA LEU A 93 -12.06 -18.32 24.75
C LEU A 93 -13.14 -17.45 24.10
N ARG A 94 -13.35 -17.60 22.79
CA ARG A 94 -14.41 -16.88 22.06
C ARG A 94 -15.80 -17.21 22.60
N ASP A 95 -16.04 -18.46 22.97
CA ASP A 95 -17.33 -18.89 23.52
C ASP A 95 -17.53 -18.40 24.97
N ALA A 96 -16.45 -18.20 25.72
CA ALA A 96 -16.48 -17.72 27.11
C ALA A 96 -16.47 -16.19 27.25
N CYS A 97 -16.14 -15.44 26.19
CA CYS A 97 -15.88 -14.00 26.26
C CYS A 97 -16.85 -13.15 25.42
N LEU A 98 -17.09 -11.91 25.86
CA LEU A 98 -17.75 -10.90 25.02
C LEU A 98 -16.80 -10.41 23.93
N MET A 99 -17.20 -10.58 22.67
CA MET A 99 -16.41 -10.15 21.52
C MET A 99 -16.58 -8.65 21.23
N ILE A 100 -15.49 -7.90 21.35
CA ILE A 100 -15.43 -6.47 20.99
C ILE A 100 -14.49 -6.30 19.79
N GLN A 101 -15.06 -5.97 18.62
CA GLN A 101 -14.28 -5.81 17.40
C GLN A 101 -13.70 -4.39 17.29
N PHE A 102 -12.37 -4.29 17.17
CA PHE A 102 -11.68 -3.06 16.76
C PHE A 102 -11.55 -3.05 15.23
N ARG A 103 -12.08 -1.99 14.59
CA ARG A 103 -12.00 -1.81 13.15
C ARG A 103 -10.82 -0.91 12.78
N ARG A 104 -10.27 -1.09 11.59
CA ARG A 104 -9.27 -0.18 11.00
C ARG A 104 -9.77 1.26 11.04
N ILE A 105 -8.89 2.18 11.39
CA ILE A 105 -9.25 3.60 11.53
C ILE A 105 -9.48 4.20 10.13
N PRO A 106 -10.56 4.97 9.92
CA PRO A 106 -10.78 5.64 8.65
C PRO A 106 -9.61 6.56 8.27
N LYS A 107 -9.18 6.50 7.01
CA LYS A 107 -8.09 7.33 6.46
C LYS A 107 -8.17 8.83 6.84
N PRO A 108 -9.35 9.49 6.78
CA PRO A 108 -9.45 10.90 7.18
C PRO A 108 -9.08 11.15 8.65
N SER A 109 -9.45 10.23 9.55
CA SER A 109 -9.14 10.32 10.98
C SER A 109 -7.65 10.11 11.25
N VAL A 110 -7.01 9.16 10.55
CA VAL A 110 -5.55 8.98 10.61
C VAL A 110 -4.84 10.25 10.13
N ALA A 111 -5.25 10.79 8.98
CA ALA A 111 -4.66 12.02 8.44
C ALA A 111 -4.79 13.22 9.40
N ALA A 112 -5.98 13.41 10.00
CA ALA A 112 -6.20 14.48 10.97
C ALA A 112 -5.32 14.31 12.22
N HIS A 113 -5.14 13.08 12.70
CA HIS A 113 -4.30 12.79 13.84
C HIS A 113 -2.81 13.03 13.55
N LEU A 114 -2.30 12.56 12.40
CA LEU A 114 -0.92 12.81 11.98
C LEU A 114 -0.63 14.31 11.80
N LYS A 115 -1.57 15.09 11.27
CA LYS A 115 -1.43 16.56 11.19
C LYS A 115 -1.31 17.21 12.56
N LYS A 116 -2.09 16.73 13.53
CA LYS A 116 -2.02 17.22 14.91
C LYS A 116 -0.65 16.92 15.53
N ILE A 117 -0.12 15.71 15.31
CA ILE A 117 1.23 15.33 15.78
C ILE A 117 2.29 16.19 15.09
N ALA A 118 2.27 16.29 13.76
CA ALA A 118 3.24 17.10 13.01
C ALA A 118 3.24 18.58 13.46
N ALA A 119 2.07 19.15 13.74
CA ALA A 119 1.96 20.51 14.27
C ALA A 119 2.51 20.64 15.70
N ALA A 120 2.28 19.64 16.57
CA ALA A 120 2.81 19.64 17.94
C ALA A 120 4.34 19.50 17.97
N GLU A 121 4.89 18.71 17.05
CA GLU A 121 6.33 18.46 16.90
C GLU A 121 7.04 19.51 16.02
N ASN A 122 6.33 20.54 15.55
CA ASN A 122 6.83 21.57 14.62
C ASN A 122 7.44 21.02 13.31
N VAL A 123 6.98 19.85 12.85
CA VAL A 123 7.44 19.23 11.60
C VAL A 123 6.56 19.67 10.43
N ARG A 124 7.19 20.19 9.36
CA ARG A 124 6.51 20.47 8.10
C ARG A 124 6.58 19.28 7.16
N VAL A 125 5.53 18.47 7.14
CA VAL A 125 5.40 17.35 6.21
C VAL A 125 4.58 17.76 4.98
N PRO A 126 5.09 17.56 3.75
CA PRO A 126 4.33 17.78 2.53
C PRO A 126 3.06 16.93 2.46
N GLU A 127 1.97 17.48 1.91
CA GLU A 127 0.67 16.79 1.89
C GLU A 127 0.63 15.52 1.03
N ASP A 128 1.49 15.43 0.03
CA ASP A 128 1.68 14.23 -0.77
C ASP A 128 2.38 13.11 0.02
N VAL A 129 3.37 13.45 0.84
CA VAL A 129 4.04 12.51 1.74
C VAL A 129 3.05 12.02 2.80
N LEU A 130 2.31 12.94 3.42
CA LEU A 130 1.29 12.59 4.41
C LEU A 130 0.21 11.66 3.83
N ARG A 131 -0.25 11.94 2.59
CA ARG A 131 -1.22 11.07 1.91
C ARG A 131 -0.66 9.66 1.69
N ARG A 132 0.60 9.53 1.29
CA ARG A 132 1.24 8.22 1.10
C ARG A 132 1.33 7.44 2.41
N ILE A 133 1.71 8.09 3.50
CA ILE A 133 1.75 7.46 4.84
C ILE A 133 0.37 6.92 5.22
N VAL A 134 -0.68 7.73 5.05
CA VAL A 134 -2.06 7.32 5.35
C VAL A 134 -2.52 6.17 4.44
N GLU A 135 -2.10 6.16 3.18
CA GLU A 135 -2.43 5.07 2.25
C GLU A 135 -1.72 3.76 2.61
N ASN A 136 -0.43 3.82 2.95
CA ASN A 136 0.40 2.66 3.28
C ASN A 136 0.06 2.05 4.65
N SER A 137 -0.38 2.87 5.61
CA SER A 137 -0.69 2.41 6.97
C SER A 137 -1.92 1.50 7.08
N GLU A 138 -2.77 1.44 6.04
CA GLU A 138 -4.01 0.64 6.02
C GLU A 138 -4.93 0.81 7.25
N GLY A 139 -4.88 1.99 7.89
CA GLY A 139 -5.68 2.29 9.09
C GLY A 139 -5.05 1.82 10.40
N ASP A 140 -3.78 1.41 10.38
CA ASP A 140 -2.92 1.23 11.56
C ASP A 140 -2.26 2.55 11.95
N LEU A 141 -2.67 3.11 13.09
CA LEU A 141 -2.14 4.39 13.55
C LEU A 141 -0.70 4.30 14.04
N ARG A 142 -0.28 3.16 14.60
CA ARG A 142 1.08 2.98 15.11
C ARG A 142 2.07 2.99 13.94
N SER A 143 1.77 2.22 12.90
CA SER A 143 2.57 2.21 11.66
C SER A 143 2.59 3.59 11.02
N ALA A 144 1.45 4.28 10.95
CA ALA A 144 1.36 5.63 10.39
C ALA A 144 2.23 6.66 11.14
N ILE A 145 2.28 6.58 12.48
CA ILE A 145 3.12 7.47 13.31
C ILE A 145 4.61 7.18 13.09
N ASN A 146 5.00 5.90 13.02
CA ASN A 146 6.37 5.51 12.75
C ASN A 146 6.83 5.99 11.36
N ASP A 147 5.99 5.82 10.34
CA ASP A 147 6.25 6.31 8.99
C ASP A 147 6.37 7.84 8.94
N LEU A 148 5.54 8.56 9.72
CA LEU A 148 5.64 10.01 9.87
C LEU A 148 6.97 10.42 10.50
N GLN A 149 7.42 9.72 11.54
CA GLN A 149 8.71 9.95 12.19
C GLN A 149 9.87 9.71 11.22
N MET A 150 9.83 8.62 10.45
CA MET A 150 10.85 8.33 9.42
C MET A 150 10.86 9.40 8.33
N ALA A 151 9.69 9.82 7.84
CA ALA A 151 9.57 10.86 6.83
C ALA A 151 10.09 12.22 7.34
N SER A 152 9.84 12.55 8.61
CA SER A 152 10.37 13.76 9.25
C SER A 152 11.90 13.75 9.28
N ALA A 153 12.51 12.66 9.75
CA ALA A 153 13.97 12.55 9.80
C ALA A 153 14.60 12.65 8.39
N ALA A 154 13.96 12.05 7.39
CA ALA A 154 14.43 12.11 6.01
C ALA A 154 14.24 13.50 5.37
N LEU A 155 13.21 14.26 5.77
CA LEU A 155 13.01 15.66 5.38
C LEU A 155 14.11 16.57 5.95
N GLU A 156 14.50 16.36 7.21
CA GLU A 156 15.61 17.10 7.84
C GLU A 156 16.95 16.82 7.15
N MET A 157 17.14 15.60 6.63
CA MET A 157 18.31 15.21 5.86
C MET A 157 18.22 15.59 4.36
N GLY A 158 17.12 16.22 3.93
CA GLY A 158 16.90 16.60 2.52
C GLY A 158 16.68 15.43 1.56
N LEU A 159 16.40 14.24 2.07
CA LEU A 159 16.24 12.99 1.30
C LEU A 159 14.81 12.77 0.80
N VAL A 160 13.83 13.45 1.39
CA VAL A 160 12.41 13.39 0.97
C VAL A 160 12.03 14.75 0.41
N THR A 161 12.23 14.94 -0.89
CA THR A 161 11.78 16.13 -1.60
C THR A 161 10.39 15.88 -2.20
N GLY A 162 9.49 16.85 -2.06
CA GLY A 162 8.10 16.71 -2.46
C GLY A 162 7.93 16.44 -3.97
N SER A 163 6.75 16.02 -4.38
CA SER A 163 6.38 15.76 -5.78
C SER A 163 6.49 16.95 -6.75
N ARG A 164 6.79 18.15 -6.25
CA ARG A 164 7.02 19.37 -7.05
C ARG A 164 8.50 19.48 -7.48
N ASP A 165 9.43 19.34 -6.54
CA ASP A 165 10.88 19.36 -6.84
C ASP A 165 11.27 18.18 -7.73
N ARG A 166 10.70 16.98 -7.50
CA ARG A 166 10.93 15.81 -8.37
C ARG A 166 10.59 16.08 -9.84
N LYS A 167 9.55 16.86 -10.12
CA LYS A 167 9.18 17.21 -11.51
C LYS A 167 10.17 18.20 -12.11
N ASP A 168 10.59 19.19 -11.32
CA ASP A 168 11.53 20.21 -11.75
C ASP A 168 12.93 19.60 -11.97
N GLU A 169 13.34 18.61 -11.16
CA GLU A 169 14.52 17.77 -11.35
C GLU A 169 14.45 16.98 -12.66
N ILE A 170 13.32 16.29 -12.95
CA ILE A 170 13.14 15.55 -14.21
C ILE A 170 13.17 16.49 -15.41
N PHE A 171 12.52 17.66 -15.34
CA PHE A 171 12.56 18.64 -16.43
C PHE A 171 13.98 19.17 -16.67
N THR A 172 14.74 19.39 -15.60
CA THR A 172 16.15 19.80 -15.68
C THR A 172 17.01 18.70 -16.30
N ALA A 173 16.77 17.45 -15.91
CA ALA A 173 17.47 16.31 -16.49
C ALA A 173 17.13 16.11 -17.98
N LEU A 174 15.85 16.23 -18.37
CA LEU A 174 15.43 16.19 -19.77
C LEU A 174 16.08 17.31 -20.58
N ALA A 175 16.08 18.54 -20.05
CA ALA A 175 16.78 19.66 -20.68
C ALA A 175 18.26 19.35 -20.89
N THR A 176 18.90 18.70 -19.92
CA THR A 176 20.30 18.32 -19.99
C THR A 176 20.53 17.21 -21.02
N ILE A 177 19.69 16.18 -21.06
CA ILE A 177 19.76 15.08 -22.02
C ILE A 177 19.58 15.61 -23.44
N PHE A 178 18.49 16.33 -23.73
CA PHE A 178 18.20 16.79 -25.10
C PHE A 178 19.21 17.83 -25.63
N ASN A 179 19.91 18.55 -24.74
CA ASN A 179 20.92 19.54 -25.14
C ASN A 179 22.37 19.06 -24.95
N ALA A 180 22.58 17.81 -24.51
CA ALA A 180 23.91 17.28 -24.27
C ALA A 180 24.70 17.16 -25.58
N LYS A 181 25.93 17.69 -25.58
CA LYS A 181 26.89 17.57 -26.69
C LYS A 181 27.84 16.38 -26.53
N SER A 182 27.79 15.72 -25.37
CA SER A 182 28.69 14.62 -25.02
C SER A 182 27.91 13.46 -24.44
N PHE A 183 28.43 12.26 -24.67
CA PHE A 183 27.89 11.02 -24.13
C PHE A 183 27.79 11.05 -22.60
N ASN A 184 28.86 11.50 -21.93
CA ASN A 184 28.93 11.51 -20.46
C ASN A 184 27.89 12.45 -19.85
N THR A 185 27.71 13.64 -20.41
CA THR A 185 26.73 14.62 -19.90
C THR A 185 25.30 14.07 -19.96
N ALA A 186 24.94 13.42 -21.07
CA ALA A 186 23.61 12.82 -21.21
C ALA A 186 23.40 11.65 -20.23
N GLN A 187 24.42 10.80 -20.06
CA GLN A 187 24.34 9.65 -19.19
C GLN A 187 24.27 10.03 -17.70
N GLU A 188 25.04 11.04 -17.29
CA GLU A 188 25.09 11.51 -15.90
C GLU A 188 23.77 12.18 -15.49
N ALA A 189 23.13 12.92 -16.40
CA ALA A 189 21.81 13.49 -16.17
C ALA A 189 20.74 12.45 -15.82
N ALA A 190 20.87 11.21 -16.32
CA ALA A 190 19.96 10.12 -16.01
C ALA A 190 20.27 9.38 -14.70
N ARG A 191 21.51 9.48 -14.18
CA ARG A 191 21.91 8.77 -12.95
C ARG A 191 21.34 9.41 -11.68
N ASN A 192 21.11 10.73 -11.72
CA ASN A 192 20.76 11.52 -10.54
C ASN A 192 19.24 11.73 -10.37
N ILE A 193 18.40 10.96 -11.07
CA ILE A 193 16.94 11.12 -11.04
C ILE A 193 16.31 10.00 -10.21
N ASP A 194 15.41 10.36 -9.29
CA ASP A 194 14.63 9.41 -8.48
C ASP A 194 13.36 8.90 -9.22
N ILE A 195 13.57 8.29 -10.39
CA ILE A 195 12.54 7.55 -11.15
C ILE A 195 13.11 6.28 -11.78
N ASP A 196 12.25 5.30 -12.08
CA ASP A 196 12.67 4.09 -12.79
C ASP A 196 13.11 4.41 -14.23
N HIS A 197 14.03 3.60 -14.77
CA HIS A 197 14.55 3.77 -16.12
C HIS A 197 13.47 3.63 -17.19
N SER A 198 12.45 2.79 -16.96
CA SER A 198 11.32 2.65 -17.87
C SER A 198 10.45 3.91 -17.87
N GLU A 199 10.31 4.54 -16.71
CA GLU A 199 9.60 5.82 -16.59
C GLU A 199 10.38 6.91 -17.30
N LEU A 200 11.69 7.04 -17.05
CA LEU A 200 12.57 7.99 -17.73
C LEU A 200 12.51 7.84 -19.25
N MET A 201 12.54 6.61 -19.76
CA MET A 201 12.39 6.34 -21.18
C MET A 201 11.06 6.91 -21.73
N GLN A 202 9.95 6.74 -21.00
CA GLN A 202 8.66 7.28 -21.39
C GLN A 202 8.67 8.82 -21.42
N TRP A 203 9.33 9.46 -20.46
CA TRP A 203 9.54 10.90 -20.44
C TRP A 203 10.29 11.40 -21.67
N ILE A 204 11.36 10.72 -22.06
CA ILE A 204 12.15 11.07 -23.25
C ILE A 204 11.33 10.84 -24.52
N LEU A 205 10.67 9.68 -24.63
CA LEU A 205 9.89 9.29 -25.81
C LEU A 205 8.76 10.29 -26.12
N GLU A 206 7.98 10.71 -25.14
CA GLU A 206 6.85 11.61 -25.38
C GLU A 206 7.27 13.06 -25.64
N ASN A 207 8.44 13.47 -25.15
CA ASN A 207 8.96 14.82 -25.39
C ASN A 207 9.81 14.92 -26.68
N ALA A 208 10.40 13.82 -27.14
CA ALA A 208 11.27 13.81 -28.33
C ALA A 208 10.65 14.45 -29.58
N PRO A 209 9.37 14.20 -29.95
CA PRO A 209 8.77 14.78 -31.15
C PRO A 209 8.69 16.31 -31.14
N GLN A 210 8.63 16.92 -29.96
CA GLN A 210 8.59 18.38 -29.84
C GLN A 210 9.99 19.00 -29.75
N GLN A 211 10.99 18.21 -29.37
CA GLN A 211 12.37 18.67 -29.13
C GLN A 211 13.29 18.45 -30.32
N LEU A 212 12.96 17.52 -31.22
CA LEU A 212 13.79 17.11 -32.35
C LEU A 212 13.10 17.40 -33.69
N SER A 213 13.91 17.64 -34.72
CA SER A 213 13.42 17.73 -36.10
C SER A 213 12.95 16.35 -36.59
N PRO A 214 12.10 16.25 -37.63
CA PRO A 214 11.63 14.95 -38.13
C PRO A 214 12.76 13.98 -38.54
N THR A 215 13.88 14.48 -39.06
CA THR A 215 15.04 13.65 -39.42
C THR A 215 15.80 13.15 -38.21
N ASP A 216 16.02 14.03 -37.23
CA ASP A 216 16.75 13.70 -36.00
C ASP A 216 15.89 12.77 -35.11
N LEU A 217 14.57 12.97 -35.12
CA LEU A 217 13.59 12.15 -34.42
C LEU A 217 13.60 10.69 -34.87
N ALA A 218 13.78 10.43 -36.17
CA ALA A 218 13.83 9.05 -36.67
C ALA A 218 14.99 8.25 -36.04
N GLU A 219 16.17 8.87 -35.98
CA GLU A 219 17.36 8.28 -35.36
C GLU A 219 17.21 8.16 -33.83
N ALA A 220 16.61 9.15 -33.18
CA ALA A 220 16.27 9.08 -31.76
C ALA A 220 15.30 7.93 -31.43
N LEU A 221 14.24 7.76 -32.24
CA LEU A 221 13.25 6.70 -32.05
C LEU A 221 13.86 5.31 -32.27
N GLU A 222 14.81 5.16 -33.19
CA GLU A 222 15.52 3.89 -33.37
C GLU A 222 16.36 3.55 -32.13
N ASN A 223 17.04 4.54 -31.53
CA ASN A 223 17.79 4.36 -30.29
C ASN A 223 16.86 4.04 -29.10
N LEU A 224 15.71 4.72 -29.00
CA LEU A 224 14.70 4.43 -27.97
C LEU A 224 14.11 3.03 -28.14
N ALA A 225 13.85 2.58 -29.38
CA ALA A 225 13.38 1.23 -29.64
C ALA A 225 14.41 0.16 -29.21
N LYS A 226 15.70 0.39 -29.46
CA LYS A 226 16.77 -0.48 -28.96
C LYS A 226 16.82 -0.49 -27.43
N ALA A 227 16.68 0.67 -26.79
CA ALA A 227 16.63 0.79 -25.34
C ALA A 227 15.45 0.00 -24.73
N ASP A 228 14.26 0.11 -25.32
CA ASP A 228 13.06 -0.62 -24.89
C ASP A 228 13.27 -2.14 -24.95
N LEU A 229 13.89 -2.67 -26.01
CA LEU A 229 14.24 -4.09 -26.09
C LEU A 229 15.17 -4.54 -24.95
N TYR A 230 16.13 -3.71 -24.55
CA TYR A 230 16.97 -4.00 -23.39
C TYR A 230 16.19 -3.93 -22.08
N LEU A 231 15.35 -2.91 -21.88
CA LEU A 231 14.50 -2.77 -20.68
C LEU A 231 13.52 -3.95 -20.55
N GLN A 232 12.91 -4.39 -21.66
CA GLN A 232 12.07 -5.59 -21.70
C GLN A 232 12.84 -6.84 -21.26
N ARG A 233 14.09 -7.00 -21.73
CA ARG A 233 14.96 -8.14 -21.34
C ARG A 233 15.39 -8.05 -19.88
N ILE A 234 15.66 -6.86 -19.36
CA ILE A 234 15.95 -6.63 -17.93
C ILE A 234 14.76 -7.10 -17.10
N ASN A 235 13.56 -6.62 -17.41
CA ASN A 235 12.34 -6.97 -16.68
C ASN A 235 12.01 -8.46 -16.75
N THR A 236 12.21 -9.08 -17.92
CA THR A 236 11.88 -10.50 -18.14
C THR A 236 12.91 -11.45 -17.54
N ARG A 237 14.22 -11.12 -17.63
CA ARG A 237 15.32 -12.02 -17.22
C ARG A 237 15.98 -11.61 -15.91
N GLN A 238 15.55 -10.51 -15.29
CA GLN A 238 16.15 -9.93 -14.09
C GLN A 238 17.65 -9.65 -14.24
N ASN A 239 18.12 -9.38 -15.46
CA ASN A 239 19.53 -9.13 -15.75
C ASN A 239 19.83 -7.62 -15.84
N TRP A 240 20.12 -7.03 -14.68
CA TRP A 240 20.42 -5.61 -14.52
C TRP A 240 21.69 -5.14 -15.22
N GLN A 241 22.60 -6.05 -15.62
CA GLN A 241 23.81 -5.68 -16.34
C GLN A 241 23.51 -5.03 -17.70
N LEU A 242 22.33 -5.30 -18.28
CA LEU A 242 21.90 -4.73 -19.55
C LEU A 242 21.59 -3.24 -19.47
N LEU A 243 21.47 -2.65 -18.27
CA LEU A 243 21.33 -1.19 -18.10
C LEU A 243 22.51 -0.43 -18.72
N ARG A 244 23.69 -1.05 -18.77
CA ARG A 244 24.88 -0.47 -19.44
C ARG A 244 24.66 -0.20 -20.94
N TYR A 245 23.67 -0.85 -21.55
CA TYR A 245 23.27 -0.64 -22.95
C TYR A 245 22.00 0.20 -23.06
N ALA A 246 20.99 -0.07 -22.21
CA ALA A 246 19.71 0.64 -22.25
C ALA A 246 19.87 2.14 -21.96
N VAL A 247 20.58 2.49 -20.87
CA VAL A 247 20.70 3.89 -20.42
C VAL A 247 21.38 4.77 -21.47
N PRO A 248 22.54 4.40 -22.04
CA PRO A 248 23.15 5.21 -23.09
C PRO A 248 22.30 5.36 -24.34
N MET A 249 21.57 4.31 -24.74
CA MET A 249 20.71 4.35 -25.93
C MET A 249 19.57 5.37 -25.77
N MET A 250 18.87 5.34 -24.62
CA MET A 250 17.75 6.28 -24.39
C MET A 250 18.19 7.70 -24.04
N THR A 251 19.44 7.91 -23.59
CA THR A 251 19.97 9.23 -23.20
C THR A 251 20.89 9.80 -24.28
N ALA A 252 22.16 9.39 -24.29
CA ALA A 252 23.16 9.86 -25.25
C ALA A 252 22.79 9.56 -26.70
N GLY A 253 22.17 8.42 -26.99
CA GLY A 253 21.71 8.08 -28.34
C GLY A 253 20.63 9.05 -28.85
N VAL A 254 19.73 9.49 -27.98
CA VAL A 254 18.73 10.53 -28.31
C VAL A 254 19.40 11.90 -28.42
N ALA A 255 20.27 12.26 -27.48
CA ALA A 255 20.97 13.54 -27.49
C ALA A 255 21.81 13.75 -28.75
N LEU A 256 22.61 12.74 -29.13
CA LEU A 256 23.55 12.82 -30.24
C LEU A 256 22.88 12.66 -31.62
N SER A 257 21.63 12.17 -31.67
CA SER A 257 20.82 12.20 -32.90
C SER A 257 20.48 13.62 -33.36
N ARG A 258 20.53 14.59 -32.43
CA ARG A 258 20.18 15.98 -32.67
C ARG A 258 21.27 16.69 -33.46
N LYS A 259 21.00 16.94 -34.74
CA LYS A 259 21.87 17.70 -35.65
C LYS A 259 21.44 19.16 -35.74
N THR A 260 20.16 19.41 -35.50
CA THR A 260 19.56 20.75 -35.58
C THR A 260 18.99 21.19 -34.24
N SER A 261 19.12 22.47 -33.92
CA SER A 261 18.48 23.02 -32.73
C SER A 261 17.12 23.61 -33.07
N PRO A 262 16.06 23.37 -32.27
CA PRO A 262 14.78 23.98 -32.48
C PRO A 262 14.91 25.51 -32.41
N SER A 263 14.24 26.20 -33.33
CA SER A 263 14.27 27.66 -33.46
C SER A 263 13.61 28.39 -32.28
N LYS A 264 12.79 27.70 -31.49
CA LYS A 264 12.05 28.25 -30.35
C LYS A 264 12.20 27.35 -29.14
N PHE A 265 12.16 27.94 -27.95
CA PHE A 265 12.09 27.19 -26.71
C PHE A 265 10.80 26.35 -26.67
N VAL A 266 10.94 25.04 -26.45
CA VAL A 266 9.83 24.11 -26.33
C VAL A 266 9.80 23.57 -24.90
N LYS A 267 8.67 23.79 -24.22
CA LYS A 267 8.47 23.35 -22.84
C LYS A 267 8.29 21.83 -22.77
N PHE A 268 8.95 21.19 -21.81
CA PHE A 268 8.71 19.78 -21.49
C PHE A 268 7.33 19.55 -20.87
N THR A 269 6.72 18.43 -21.21
CA THR A 269 5.39 18.02 -20.73
C THR A 269 5.45 16.69 -20.01
N TYR A 270 4.54 16.51 -19.05
CA TYR A 270 4.40 15.26 -18.32
C TYR A 270 3.77 14.18 -19.22
N PRO A 271 4.30 12.94 -19.26
CA PRO A 271 3.83 11.88 -20.14
C PRO A 271 2.35 11.54 -19.97
N GLU A 272 1.61 11.59 -21.07
CA GLU A 272 0.22 11.18 -21.12
C GLU A 272 0.07 9.67 -20.91
N ALA A 273 1.03 8.84 -21.31
CA ALA A 273 0.96 7.40 -21.04
C ALA A 273 0.95 7.10 -19.54
N ILE A 274 1.78 7.78 -18.74
CA ILE A 274 1.80 7.60 -17.28
C ILE A 274 0.49 8.08 -16.67
N LYS A 275 -0.03 9.25 -17.09
CA LYS A 275 -1.34 9.75 -16.66
C LYS A 275 -2.45 8.76 -17.01
N PHE A 276 -2.41 8.19 -18.21
CA PHE A 276 -3.38 7.22 -18.69
C PHE A 276 -3.33 5.91 -17.90
N LEU A 277 -2.13 5.37 -17.65
CA LEU A 277 -1.93 4.17 -16.84
C LEU A 277 -2.42 4.36 -15.41
N GLY A 278 -2.20 5.54 -14.82
CA GLY A 278 -2.73 5.91 -13.51
C GLY A 278 -4.26 6.02 -13.51
N ARG A 279 -4.84 6.74 -14.48
CA ARG A 279 -6.30 6.91 -14.61
C ARG A 279 -7.03 5.57 -14.81
N THR A 280 -6.42 4.64 -15.52
CA THR A 280 -7.01 3.34 -15.85
C THR A 280 -6.62 2.24 -14.86
N LYS A 281 -5.81 2.51 -13.83
CA LYS A 281 -5.34 1.49 -12.87
C LYS A 281 -6.50 0.72 -12.23
N SER A 282 -7.44 1.43 -11.61
CA SER A 282 -8.60 0.79 -10.96
C SER A 282 -9.47 0.02 -11.96
N ILE A 283 -9.69 0.58 -13.15
CA ILE A 283 -10.45 -0.08 -14.22
C ILE A 283 -9.74 -1.37 -14.65
N ARG A 284 -8.40 -1.35 -14.78
CA ARG A 284 -7.60 -2.53 -15.15
C ARG A 284 -7.61 -3.59 -14.06
N GLU A 285 -7.55 -3.20 -12.79
CA GLU A 285 -7.66 -4.11 -11.64
C GLU A 285 -9.03 -4.80 -11.61
N THR A 286 -10.12 -4.03 -11.74
CA THR A 286 -11.48 -4.58 -11.84
C THR A 286 -11.62 -5.51 -13.05
N LEU A 287 -11.10 -5.11 -14.21
CA LEU A 287 -11.12 -5.93 -15.43
C LEU A 287 -10.36 -7.24 -15.26
N ASN A 288 -9.17 -7.20 -14.65
CA ASN A 288 -8.35 -8.38 -14.40
C ASN A 288 -9.07 -9.32 -13.44
N SER A 289 -9.63 -8.80 -12.34
CA SER A 289 -10.39 -9.60 -11.38
C SER A 289 -11.59 -10.32 -12.03
N ILE A 290 -12.40 -9.60 -12.81
CA ILE A 290 -13.52 -10.22 -13.55
C ILE A 290 -13.00 -11.29 -14.51
N SER A 291 -11.94 -10.97 -15.25
CA SER A 291 -11.39 -11.89 -16.26
C SER A 291 -10.83 -13.16 -15.64
N GLU A 292 -10.24 -13.09 -14.44
CA GLU A 292 -9.77 -14.25 -13.68
C GLU A 292 -10.93 -15.11 -13.18
N LYS A 293 -11.98 -14.50 -12.62
CA LYS A 293 -13.17 -15.22 -12.16
C LYS A 293 -13.88 -15.96 -13.29
N VAL A 294 -14.10 -15.25 -14.41
CA VAL A 294 -14.71 -15.81 -15.62
C VAL A 294 -13.82 -16.91 -16.20
N GLY A 295 -12.51 -16.66 -16.32
CA GLY A 295 -11.56 -17.66 -16.82
C GLY A 295 -11.54 -18.94 -15.98
N LYS A 296 -11.60 -18.82 -14.65
CA LYS A 296 -11.63 -19.95 -13.72
C LYS A 296 -12.88 -20.80 -13.89
N LYS A 297 -14.06 -20.19 -14.03
CA LYS A 297 -15.34 -20.89 -14.19
C LYS A 297 -15.50 -21.52 -15.58
N LEU A 298 -14.96 -20.88 -16.62
CA LEU A 298 -15.05 -21.36 -18.01
C LEU A 298 -13.82 -22.14 -18.48
N HIS A 299 -12.89 -22.47 -17.57
CA HIS A 299 -11.65 -23.21 -17.86
C HIS A 299 -10.82 -22.61 -19.02
N MET A 300 -10.66 -21.29 -19.03
CA MET A 300 -9.86 -20.57 -20.02
C MET A 300 -8.96 -19.51 -19.39
N SER A 301 -7.95 -19.06 -20.15
CA SER A 301 -7.06 -18.00 -19.66
C SER A 301 -7.82 -16.70 -19.42
N ALA A 302 -7.39 -15.91 -18.43
CA ALA A 302 -7.95 -14.59 -18.17
C ALA A 302 -7.89 -13.68 -19.40
N ARG A 303 -6.83 -13.80 -20.22
CA ARG A 303 -6.72 -13.08 -21.50
C ARG A 303 -7.85 -13.47 -22.45
N LYS A 304 -8.12 -14.77 -22.62
CA LYS A 304 -9.18 -15.27 -23.50
C LYS A 304 -10.57 -14.87 -22.98
N ALA A 305 -10.80 -15.01 -21.68
CA ALA A 305 -12.02 -14.55 -21.02
C ALA A 305 -12.25 -13.04 -21.26
N ARG A 306 -11.19 -12.22 -21.16
CA ARG A 306 -11.26 -10.78 -21.38
C ARG A 306 -11.62 -10.41 -22.82
N THR A 307 -11.03 -11.09 -23.80
CA THR A 307 -11.22 -10.75 -25.22
C THR A 307 -12.49 -11.35 -25.79
N GLU A 308 -12.86 -12.57 -25.39
CA GLU A 308 -13.94 -13.33 -26.02
C GLU A 308 -15.23 -13.33 -25.21
N ILE A 309 -15.18 -13.30 -23.87
CA ILE A 309 -16.38 -13.47 -23.03
C ILE A 309 -16.87 -12.14 -22.47
N LEU A 310 -15.95 -11.29 -22.02
CA LEU A 310 -16.27 -10.02 -21.37
C LEU A 310 -17.17 -9.08 -22.18
N PRO A 311 -17.01 -8.94 -23.52
CA PRO A 311 -17.91 -8.11 -24.33
C PRO A 311 -19.37 -8.57 -24.25
N TYR A 312 -19.63 -9.88 -24.32
CA TYR A 312 -20.97 -10.44 -24.17
C TYR A 312 -21.48 -10.32 -22.74
N LEU A 313 -20.61 -10.57 -21.75
CA LEU A 313 -20.98 -10.43 -20.35
C LEU A 313 -21.44 -9.00 -20.03
N LYS A 314 -20.80 -7.96 -20.58
CA LYS A 314 -21.27 -6.56 -20.43
C LYS A 314 -22.68 -6.34 -20.98
N ILE A 315 -22.99 -6.90 -22.15
CA ILE A 315 -24.31 -6.77 -22.81
C ILE A 315 -25.38 -7.52 -22.02
N ILE A 316 -25.08 -8.73 -21.52
CA ILE A 316 -26.05 -9.52 -20.74
C ILE A 316 -26.28 -8.84 -19.39
N MET A 317 -25.21 -8.40 -18.72
CA MET A 317 -25.28 -7.75 -17.43
C MET A 317 -26.09 -6.45 -17.45
N SER A 318 -26.13 -5.71 -18.58
CA SER A 318 -26.90 -4.47 -18.73
C SER A 318 -28.42 -4.67 -18.85
N HIS A 319 -28.88 -5.90 -19.07
CA HIS A 319 -30.31 -6.24 -19.15
C HIS A 319 -30.73 -7.03 -17.90
N ASP A 320 -30.44 -8.33 -17.88
CA ASP A 320 -30.69 -9.21 -16.74
C ASP A 320 -29.55 -10.24 -16.61
N GLY A 321 -28.69 -10.01 -15.62
CA GLY A 321 -27.48 -10.81 -15.39
C GLY A 321 -27.26 -11.17 -13.93
N LYS A 322 -28.31 -11.19 -13.11
CA LYS A 322 -28.17 -11.50 -11.68
C LYS A 322 -27.60 -12.91 -11.46
N GLU A 323 -28.17 -13.91 -12.15
CA GLU A 323 -27.71 -15.29 -12.06
C GLU A 323 -26.25 -15.47 -12.52
N LEU A 324 -25.85 -14.74 -13.58
CA LEU A 324 -24.46 -14.76 -14.05
C LEU A 324 -23.50 -14.07 -13.08
N ALA A 325 -23.93 -12.98 -12.43
CA ALA A 325 -23.13 -12.33 -11.40
C ALA A 325 -22.88 -13.27 -10.22
N GLU A 326 -23.88 -14.05 -9.81
CA GLU A 326 -23.74 -15.08 -8.78
C GLU A 326 -22.86 -16.25 -9.26
N TYR A 327 -23.09 -16.77 -10.47
CA TYR A 327 -22.32 -17.87 -11.04
C TYR A 327 -20.82 -17.57 -11.13
N PHE A 328 -20.45 -16.36 -11.55
CA PHE A 328 -19.07 -15.89 -11.64
C PHE A 328 -18.54 -15.29 -10.33
N GLU A 329 -19.32 -15.28 -9.25
CA GLU A 329 -18.92 -14.73 -7.94
C GLU A 329 -18.43 -13.26 -8.04
N LEU A 330 -19.16 -12.46 -8.83
CA LEU A 330 -18.80 -11.06 -9.07
C LEU A 330 -19.11 -10.20 -7.85
N SER A 331 -18.18 -9.31 -7.51
CA SER A 331 -18.42 -8.33 -6.45
C SER A 331 -19.43 -7.26 -6.91
N PRO A 332 -20.12 -6.56 -5.98
CA PRO A 332 -21.04 -5.48 -6.35
C PRO A 332 -20.40 -4.40 -7.24
N GLU A 333 -19.11 -4.11 -7.03
CA GLU A 333 -18.35 -3.14 -7.82
C GLU A 333 -18.09 -3.65 -9.25
N GLU A 334 -17.78 -4.93 -9.41
CA GLU A 334 -17.59 -5.58 -10.71
C GLU A 334 -18.91 -5.68 -11.49
N THR A 335 -20.00 -6.05 -10.81
CA THR A 335 -21.35 -6.07 -11.39
C THR A 335 -21.76 -4.69 -11.86
N GLN A 336 -21.49 -3.66 -11.05
CA GLN A 336 -21.76 -2.27 -11.41
C GLN A 336 -20.94 -1.83 -12.64
N TYR A 337 -19.67 -2.18 -12.70
CA TYR A 337 -18.80 -1.88 -13.83
C TYR A 337 -19.29 -2.55 -15.14
N LEU A 338 -19.71 -3.81 -15.07
CA LEU A 338 -20.22 -4.53 -16.24
C LEU A 338 -21.56 -3.98 -16.74
N ARG A 339 -22.38 -3.42 -15.84
CA ARG A 339 -23.64 -2.73 -16.16
C ARG A 339 -23.48 -1.34 -16.80
N GLY A 340 -22.24 -0.90 -17.04
CA GLY A 340 -21.97 0.44 -17.58
C GLY A 340 -22.03 1.55 -16.52
N GLY A 341 -22.13 1.21 -15.24
CA GLY A 341 -21.92 2.18 -14.17
C GLY A 341 -20.46 2.62 -14.13
N GLU A 342 -20.20 3.90 -13.89
CA GLU A 342 -18.83 4.35 -13.62
C GLU A 342 -18.24 3.51 -12.49
N VAL A 343 -17.05 2.92 -12.70
CA VAL A 343 -16.24 2.45 -11.57
C VAL A 343 -16.08 3.66 -10.68
N LYS A 344 -16.68 3.64 -9.49
CA LYS A 344 -16.38 4.66 -8.50
C LYS A 344 -14.88 4.60 -8.34
N LYS A 345 -14.16 5.64 -8.80
CA LYS A 345 -12.84 5.95 -8.26
C LYS A 345 -13.03 5.78 -6.76
N SER A 346 -12.13 5.07 -6.08
CA SER A 346 -11.97 5.18 -4.65
C SER A 346 -11.57 6.62 -4.35
N ARG A 347 -12.53 7.55 -4.49
CA ARG A 347 -12.48 8.89 -3.94
C ARG A 347 -12.44 8.61 -2.46
N ALA A 348 -11.26 8.80 -1.88
CA ALA A 348 -11.16 9.25 -0.50
C ALA A 348 -12.28 10.28 -0.32
N LYS A 349 -13.35 9.90 0.38
CA LYS A 349 -14.45 10.80 0.70
C LYS A 349 -13.86 11.83 1.65
N GLY A 350 -13.35 12.92 1.09
CA GLY A 350 -13.51 14.22 1.72
C GLY A 350 -15.00 14.50 1.75
N ARG A 351 -15.60 14.43 2.93
CA ARG A 351 -16.87 15.08 3.23
C ARG A 351 -16.54 16.07 4.34
N GLY A 352 -16.88 17.33 4.08
CA GLY A 352 -16.79 18.40 5.07
C GLY A 352 -17.90 18.33 6.10
#